data_AF-A0A4Z0PJS5-F1
#
_entry.id   AF-A0A4Z0PJS5-F1
#
_cell.length_a   1.000
_cell.length_b   1.000
_cell.length_c   1.000
_cell.angle_alpha   90.00
_cell.angle_beta   90.00
_cell.angle_gamma   90.00
#
_symmetry.space_group_name_H-M   'P 1'
#
loop_
_entity.id
_entity.type
_entity.pdbx_description
1 polymer ?
#
loop_
_entity_poly.entity_id
_entity_poly.type
_entity_poly.pdbx_seq_one_letter_code
_entity_poly.pdbx_strand_id
1 'polypeptide(L)'
;MLHVSILSPFSTRAHAEQFEAIRDALAAETTAPPTVLLANWRVSGEEVLDAVILRPHLIAVLLLEPRGGRLAIRDFAHAAWQLDGAPLTGSADADNPFQQFMQQKAALAQVLATYLEAGQANLSFISGLLLFGEPVVFGPEIEERMSAVPAANSFQLLADPSRFTRRLAQLATPEIELSEQDLHQLWTELTATAELQPSDEADEADAPAAEPIAPTTPAAGSFFQQKASQLWRWLGAEDIDELDSAPYGYAETTLAARNQEKQELEHVRATMQAELATQLRAMEARETERENSIAQLREQLAVAPPVAPEAAVLQARLAAESREKEVLDAAIQASRAESEARNRELDAKIQQLEQLMQRLQNAPAASATPLPTAAPGVASPVAHAVGAQRPVNLTSRFRQLRAWRRRLPRLAALGTGLAAAALVVGGIRSLTAGPPRPFEQNGKWGLLAADGDTALPARYTAIGTFHDDRAVVEQTGAFGFINTRGEEILPPTYDALNPYHDTYARVRVGDTYTFIGEDGQEFDHYYYNALDFAEGRAAVLDYRGWLYITGPEIPAKPPLVFREAYSFQDGLARVRLADGYTFITEAYLTDAEPDTKPFGRYTSATDFVDGRAQVTQDGRTFYIDRDGDPVE
;
A
#
# COMPACT_ATOMS: atom_id res chain seq x y z
N MET A 1 22.43 7.35 19.37
CA MET A 1 22.98 8.69 19.10
C MET A 1 21.83 9.64 18.80
N LEU A 2 21.86 10.88 19.30
CA LEU A 2 20.80 11.87 19.09
C LEU A 2 21.37 13.06 18.32
N HIS A 3 20.87 13.28 17.09
CA HIS A 3 21.16 14.46 16.28
C HIS A 3 20.01 15.44 16.41
N VAL A 4 20.30 16.70 16.76
CA VAL A 4 19.28 17.74 16.97
C VAL A 4 19.63 18.95 16.13
N SER A 5 18.66 19.44 15.35
CA SER A 5 18.81 20.66 14.57
C SER A 5 17.54 21.49 14.62
N ILE A 6 17.70 22.77 14.95
CA ILE A 6 16.63 23.77 14.89
C ILE A 6 16.84 24.54 13.59
N LEU A 7 15.95 24.36 12.62
CA LEU A 7 16.12 24.93 11.28
C LEU A 7 15.63 26.38 11.21
N SER A 8 14.77 26.79 12.14
CA SER A 8 14.29 28.17 12.30
C SER A 8 13.95 28.46 13.76
N PRO A 9 14.02 29.71 14.24
CA PRO A 9 13.67 30.04 15.62
C PRO A 9 12.17 29.89 15.88
N PHE A 10 11.80 29.31 17.03
CA PHE A 10 10.39 29.21 17.45
C PHE A 10 9.79 30.61 17.66
N SER A 11 8.54 30.79 17.23
CA SER A 11 7.80 32.04 17.36
C SER A 11 7.40 32.37 18.80
N THR A 12 7.33 31.37 19.68
CA THR A 12 6.97 31.54 21.09
C THR A 12 7.90 30.80 22.03
N ARG A 13 8.13 31.38 23.20
CA ARG A 13 8.94 30.79 24.26
C ARG A 13 8.37 29.46 24.77
N ALA A 14 7.06 29.33 24.84
CA ALA A 14 6.40 28.12 25.32
C ALA A 14 6.67 26.89 24.41
N HIS A 15 6.66 27.08 23.09
CA HIS A 15 7.00 26.00 22.14
C HIS A 15 8.49 25.64 22.23
N ALA A 16 9.37 26.63 22.43
CA ALA A 16 10.79 26.37 22.65
C ALA A 16 11.03 25.55 23.94
N GLU A 17 10.38 25.93 25.05
CA GLU A 17 10.49 25.19 26.32
C GLU A 17 9.94 23.76 26.21
N GLN A 18 8.84 23.55 25.48
CA GLN A 18 8.29 22.22 25.23
C GLN A 18 9.21 21.37 24.34
N PHE A 19 9.82 21.96 23.31
CA PHE A 19 10.80 21.28 22.46
C PHE A 19 12.05 20.85 23.25
N GLU A 20 12.55 21.72 24.13
CA GLU A 20 13.68 21.40 25.01
C GLU A 20 13.34 20.21 25.93
N ALA A 21 12.12 20.15 26.47
CA ALA A 21 11.67 19.01 27.27
C ALA A 21 11.61 17.71 26.46
N ILE A 22 11.22 17.77 25.18
CA ILE A 22 11.24 16.61 24.26
C ILE A 22 12.67 16.14 24.03
N ARG A 23 13.59 17.08 23.75
CA ARG A 23 15.01 16.76 23.57
C ARG A 23 15.59 16.07 24.80
N ASP A 24 15.32 16.62 25.99
CA ASP A 24 15.83 16.07 27.26
C ASP A 24 15.23 14.68 27.54
N ALA A 25 13.94 14.47 27.23
CA ALA A 25 13.31 13.15 27.34
C ALA A 25 13.94 12.10 26.41
N LEU A 26 14.25 12.47 25.17
CA LEU A 26 14.94 11.59 24.21
C LEU A 26 16.38 11.31 24.64
N ALA A 27 17.09 12.30 25.19
CA ALA A 27 18.45 12.15 25.68
C ALA A 27 18.53 11.24 26.93
N ALA A 28 17.44 11.17 27.71
CA ALA A 28 17.35 10.32 28.90
C ALA A 28 17.04 8.83 28.59
N GLU A 29 16.75 8.47 27.34
CA GLU A 29 16.49 7.08 26.94
C GLU A 29 17.76 6.22 27.05
N THR A 30 17.75 5.21 27.92
CA THR A 30 18.92 4.35 28.19
C THR A 30 19.24 3.37 27.05
N THR A 31 18.24 2.96 26.26
CA THR A 31 18.38 2.10 25.08
C THR A 31 17.72 2.73 23.86
N ALA A 32 18.10 3.98 23.57
CA ALA A 32 17.52 4.75 22.46
C ALA A 32 18.07 4.30 21.09
N PRO A 33 17.21 4.12 20.07
CA PRO A 33 17.68 3.99 18.69
C PRO A 33 18.34 5.30 18.21
N PRO A 34 19.19 5.27 17.17
CA PRO A 34 19.68 6.49 16.53
C PRO A 34 18.49 7.36 16.13
N THR A 35 18.52 8.62 16.56
CA THR A 35 17.38 9.54 16.43
C THR A 35 17.85 10.85 15.83
N VAL A 36 17.16 11.31 14.80
CA VAL A 36 17.28 12.67 14.28
C VAL A 36 16.03 13.44 14.70
N LEU A 37 16.24 14.56 15.37
CA LEU A 37 15.20 15.49 15.80
C LEU A 37 15.39 16.82 15.06
N LEU A 38 14.47 17.13 14.17
CA LEU A 38 14.43 18.40 13.45
C LEU A 38 13.33 19.28 14.05
N ALA A 39 13.64 20.55 14.29
CA ALA A 39 12.71 21.51 14.86
C ALA A 39 12.41 22.62 13.88
N ASN A 40 11.14 23.05 13.86
CA ASN A 40 10.66 24.22 13.15
C ASN A 40 11.09 24.23 11.67
N TRP A 41 10.74 23.15 10.97
CA TRP A 41 11.16 22.91 9.60
C TRP A 41 10.15 23.45 8.60
N ARG A 42 10.60 24.32 7.69
CA ARG A 42 9.80 24.82 6.57
C ARG A 42 9.93 23.90 5.35
N VAL A 43 8.88 23.15 5.04
CA VAL A 43 8.92 22.04 4.07
C VAL A 43 8.32 22.44 2.72
N SER A 44 7.33 23.33 2.67
CA SER A 44 6.77 23.86 1.42
C SER A 44 6.04 25.19 1.64
N GLY A 45 6.40 26.24 0.90
CA GLY A 45 5.69 27.52 0.91
C GLY A 45 5.56 28.14 2.31
N GLU A 46 4.38 28.00 2.93
CA GLU A 46 4.03 28.50 4.27
C GLU A 46 3.93 27.41 5.35
N GLU A 47 4.06 26.13 4.99
CA GLU A 47 3.98 25.04 5.96
C GLU A 47 5.25 24.90 6.81
N VAL A 48 5.04 24.99 8.12
CA VAL A 48 6.07 24.85 9.14
C VAL A 48 5.71 23.67 10.04
N LEU A 49 6.66 22.76 10.24
CA LEU A 49 6.53 21.61 11.12
C LEU A 49 7.22 21.91 12.45
N ASP A 50 6.48 21.81 13.56
CA ASP A 50 7.00 22.15 14.90
C ASP A 50 8.20 21.28 15.27
N ALA A 51 8.06 19.96 15.12
CA ALA A 51 9.18 19.03 15.19
C ALA A 51 8.92 17.75 14.39
N VAL A 52 10.01 17.17 13.86
CA VAL A 52 10.02 15.89 13.13
C VAL A 52 11.04 14.97 13.77
N ILE A 53 10.64 13.73 14.02
CA ILE A 53 11.50 12.66 14.52
C ILE A 53 11.70 11.61 13.44
N LEU A 54 12.97 11.30 13.15
CA LEU A 54 13.38 10.19 12.30
C LEU A 54 14.17 9.17 13.13
N ARG A 55 13.74 7.91 13.08
CA ARG A 55 14.35 6.74 13.71
C ARG A 55 14.32 5.57 12.71
N PRO A 56 15.08 4.49 12.94
CA PRO A 56 15.18 3.37 12.00
C PRO A 56 13.85 2.80 11.53
N HIS A 57 12.85 2.78 12.41
CA HIS A 57 11.52 2.23 12.15
C HIS A 57 10.40 3.25 12.38
N LEU A 58 10.70 4.54 12.38
CA LEU A 58 9.69 5.56 12.67
C LEU A 58 10.02 6.90 12.02
N ILE A 59 9.03 7.45 11.32
CA ILE A 59 8.98 8.86 10.92
C ILE A 59 7.75 9.46 11.59
N ALA A 60 7.94 10.44 12.46
CA ALA A 60 6.87 11.06 13.21
C ALA A 60 6.89 12.60 13.11
N VAL A 61 5.72 13.19 12.85
CA VAL A 61 5.46 14.63 12.96
C VAL A 61 4.90 14.90 14.35
N LEU A 62 5.53 15.82 15.08
CA LEU A 62 5.08 16.27 16.38
C LEU A 62 4.38 17.62 16.24
N LEU A 63 3.16 17.71 16.73
CA LEU A 63 2.44 18.97 16.90
C LEU A 63 2.53 19.37 18.36
N LEU A 64 2.93 20.61 18.64
CA LEU A 64 3.17 21.09 19.99
C LEU A 64 2.02 22.00 20.43
N GLU A 65 1.33 21.63 21.52
CA GLU A 65 0.34 22.48 22.18
C GLU A 65 0.76 22.69 23.64
N PRO A 66 1.31 23.86 24.02
CA PRO A 66 1.78 24.09 25.38
C PRO A 66 0.70 24.05 26.46
N ARG A 67 -0.58 24.24 26.11
CA ARG A 67 -1.70 24.28 27.07
C ARG A 67 -2.17 22.86 27.44
N GLY A 68 -2.64 22.70 28.68
CA GLY A 68 -3.36 21.52 29.15
C GLY A 68 -4.85 21.76 29.35
N GLY A 69 -5.54 20.82 30.00
CA GLY A 69 -6.95 20.98 30.38
C GLY A 69 -7.87 19.89 29.87
N ARG A 70 -9.14 20.22 29.65
CA ARG A 70 -10.16 19.30 29.13
C ARG A 70 -10.32 19.47 27.62
N LEU A 71 -9.97 18.42 26.87
CA LEU A 71 -10.17 18.38 25.43
C LEU A 71 -11.59 17.92 25.10
N ALA A 72 -12.28 18.69 24.26
CA ALA A 72 -13.59 18.39 23.72
C ALA A 72 -13.53 18.47 22.19
N ILE A 73 -13.90 17.36 21.53
CA ILE A 73 -13.89 17.23 20.08
C ILE A 73 -15.33 17.01 19.64
N ARG A 74 -15.90 17.99 18.91
CA ARG A 74 -17.26 17.88 18.36
C ARG A 74 -17.31 17.22 16.99
N ASP A 75 -16.24 17.37 16.22
CA ASP A 75 -16.00 16.72 14.95
C ASP A 75 -14.48 16.58 14.88
N PHE A 76 -14.00 15.34 14.73
CA PHE A 76 -12.58 15.06 14.71
C PHE A 76 -11.93 15.56 13.41
N ALA A 77 -12.64 15.46 12.29
CA ALA A 77 -12.09 15.71 10.97
C ALA A 77 -12.29 17.16 10.51
N HIS A 78 -13.41 17.82 10.84
CA HIS A 78 -13.82 19.06 10.15
C HIS A 78 -14.10 20.27 11.04
N ALA A 79 -14.16 20.14 12.36
CA ALA A 79 -14.43 21.28 13.24
C ALA A 79 -13.23 21.61 14.12
N ALA A 80 -13.13 22.88 14.51
CA ALA A 80 -12.20 23.31 15.55
C ALA A 80 -12.43 22.56 16.86
N TRP A 81 -11.34 22.07 17.45
CA TRP A 81 -11.40 21.40 18.73
C TRP A 81 -11.47 22.44 19.85
N GLN A 82 -11.86 22.02 21.05
CA GLN A 82 -11.91 22.90 22.21
C GLN A 82 -11.04 22.36 23.32
N LEU A 83 -10.14 23.19 23.84
CA LEU A 83 -9.32 22.90 25.01
C LEU A 83 -9.70 23.90 26.11
N ASP A 84 -10.28 23.42 27.20
CA ASP A 84 -10.85 24.25 28.28
C ASP A 84 -11.80 25.37 27.78
N GLY A 85 -12.55 25.08 26.73
CA GLY A 85 -13.52 26.00 26.13
C GLY A 85 -12.92 27.05 25.20
N ALA A 86 -11.59 27.12 25.08
CA ALA A 86 -10.90 27.89 24.05
C ALA A 86 -10.73 27.05 22.77
N PRO A 87 -10.79 27.66 21.57
CA PRO A 87 -10.54 26.94 20.34
C PRO A 87 -9.09 26.43 20.28
N LEU A 88 -8.95 25.20 19.81
CA LEU A 88 -7.71 24.55 19.44
C LEU A 88 -7.76 24.33 17.92
N THR A 89 -7.24 25.32 17.20
CA THR A 89 -7.14 25.32 15.73
C THR A 89 -5.76 24.82 15.31
N GLY A 90 -5.63 24.41 14.04
CA GLY A 90 -4.34 24.08 13.46
C GLY A 90 -3.57 25.32 12.98
N SER A 91 -2.78 25.15 11.92
CA SER A 91 -2.16 26.23 11.13
C SER A 91 -3.22 27.15 10.48
N ALA A 92 -2.78 28.20 9.79
CA ALA A 92 -3.66 29.23 9.20
C ALA A 92 -4.80 28.66 8.33
N ASP A 93 -4.57 27.52 7.66
CA ASP A 93 -5.51 26.86 6.74
C ASP A 93 -6.07 25.52 7.28
N ALA A 94 -5.92 25.26 8.59
CA ALA A 94 -6.39 24.03 9.21
C ALA A 94 -7.35 24.34 10.38
N ASP A 95 -8.57 23.82 10.30
CA ASP A 95 -9.59 24.06 11.32
C ASP A 95 -9.23 23.39 12.66
N ASN A 96 -8.43 22.32 12.63
CA ASN A 96 -7.99 21.58 13.82
C ASN A 96 -6.59 20.93 13.64
N PRO A 97 -5.97 20.45 14.74
CA PRO A 97 -4.64 19.83 14.68
C PRO A 97 -4.55 18.56 13.80
N PHE A 98 -5.64 17.81 13.65
CA PHE A 98 -5.63 16.61 12.80
C PHE A 98 -5.52 16.97 11.31
N GLN A 99 -6.25 18.00 10.85
CA GLN A 99 -6.12 18.51 9.48
C GLN A 99 -4.72 19.07 9.22
N GLN A 100 -4.17 19.82 10.17
CA GLN A 100 -2.80 20.33 10.10
C GLN A 100 -1.80 19.18 9.91
N PHE A 101 -1.93 18.11 10.71
CA PHE A 101 -1.08 16.93 10.55
C PHE A 101 -1.21 16.29 9.17
N MET A 102 -2.42 16.14 8.63
CA MET A 102 -2.62 15.52 7.32
C MET A 102 -1.95 16.31 6.19
N GLN A 103 -2.01 17.65 6.25
CA GLN A 103 -1.30 18.55 5.33
C GLN A 103 0.22 18.39 5.47
N GLN A 104 0.74 18.53 6.71
CA GLN A 104 2.16 18.39 7.02
C GLN A 104 2.72 17.00 6.64
N LYS A 105 1.94 15.93 6.81
CA LYS A 105 2.29 14.57 6.41
C LYS A 105 2.52 14.48 4.91
N ALA A 106 1.63 15.07 4.10
CA ALA A 106 1.75 15.06 2.65
C ALA A 106 2.98 15.85 2.18
N ALA A 107 3.20 17.05 2.75
CA ALA A 107 4.38 17.86 2.44
C ALA A 107 5.69 17.17 2.86
N LEU A 108 5.73 16.58 4.06
CA LEU A 108 6.89 15.84 4.54
C LEU A 108 7.19 14.63 3.66
N ALA A 109 6.17 13.86 3.26
CA ALA A 109 6.34 12.73 2.35
C ALA A 109 6.95 13.18 1.01
N GLN A 110 6.48 14.30 0.44
CA GLN A 110 7.01 14.81 -0.81
C GLN A 110 8.50 15.20 -0.71
N VAL A 111 8.90 15.84 0.38
CA VAL A 111 10.30 16.22 0.59
C VAL A 111 11.17 15.00 0.84
N LEU A 112 10.74 14.08 1.72
CA LEU A 112 11.50 12.86 2.01
C LEU A 112 11.65 11.95 0.79
N ALA A 113 10.67 11.92 -0.13
CA ALA A 113 10.77 11.16 -1.37
C ALA A 113 11.90 11.63 -2.30
N THR A 114 12.46 12.82 -2.08
CA THR A 114 13.64 13.31 -2.82
C THR A 114 14.95 12.71 -2.30
N TYR A 115 14.96 12.28 -1.04
CA TYR A 115 16.15 11.79 -0.34
C TYR A 115 16.10 10.27 -0.06
N LEU A 116 14.90 9.68 -0.05
CA LEU A 116 14.68 8.26 0.24
C LEU A 116 14.36 7.45 -1.01
N GLU A 117 15.03 6.33 -1.18
CA GLU A 117 14.73 5.34 -2.21
C GLU A 117 13.42 4.60 -1.90
N ALA A 118 12.73 4.09 -2.93
CA ALA A 118 11.43 3.41 -2.80
C ALA A 118 11.42 2.16 -1.89
N GLY A 119 12.59 1.65 -1.50
CA GLY A 119 12.76 0.53 -0.57
C GLY A 119 13.18 0.91 0.85
N GLN A 120 13.54 2.16 1.13
CA GLN A 120 14.05 2.59 2.45
C GLN A 120 12.93 2.92 3.45
N ALA A 121 11.83 3.54 2.99
CA ALA A 121 10.71 3.86 3.86
C ALA A 121 9.40 3.92 3.10
N ASN A 122 8.36 3.26 3.62
CA ASN A 122 7.00 3.51 3.16
C ASN A 122 6.44 4.78 3.82
N LEU A 123 6.45 5.89 3.08
CA LEU A 123 6.03 7.22 3.55
C LEU A 123 4.54 7.31 3.93
N SER A 124 3.74 6.28 3.62
CA SER A 124 2.35 6.18 4.12
C SER A 124 2.30 5.99 5.64
N PHE A 125 3.37 5.46 6.25
CA PHE A 125 3.50 5.17 7.69
C PHE A 125 4.01 6.34 8.53
N ILE A 126 4.13 7.55 7.94
CA ILE A 126 4.36 8.77 8.71
C ILE A 126 3.25 8.92 9.75
N SER A 127 3.66 8.94 11.02
CA SER A 127 2.78 9.05 12.18
C SER A 127 2.75 10.49 12.70
N GLY A 128 1.62 10.89 13.26
CA GLY A 128 1.41 12.19 13.89
C GLY A 128 1.18 12.03 15.37
N LEU A 129 1.77 12.91 16.17
CA LEU A 129 1.60 12.90 17.62
C LEU A 129 1.37 14.33 18.12
N LEU A 130 0.18 14.58 18.65
CA LEU A 130 -0.13 15.83 19.34
C LEU A 130 0.34 15.73 20.80
N LEU A 131 1.28 16.60 21.16
CA LEU A 131 1.90 16.66 22.47
C LEU A 131 1.40 17.89 23.24
N PHE A 132 0.78 17.65 24.39
CA PHE A 132 0.38 18.71 25.31
C PHE A 132 1.51 19.03 26.29
N GLY A 133 1.76 20.31 26.54
CA GLY A 133 2.76 20.78 27.50
C GLY A 133 2.37 20.50 28.96
N GLU A 134 1.06 20.42 29.21
CA GLU A 134 0.47 20.07 30.49
C GLU A 134 -0.52 18.89 30.33
N PRO A 135 -0.82 18.13 31.39
CA PRO A 135 -1.72 16.99 31.28
C PRO A 135 -3.13 17.36 30.78
N VAL A 136 -3.67 16.52 29.89
CA VAL A 136 -5.00 16.68 29.30
C VAL A 136 -5.93 15.54 29.70
N VAL A 137 -7.19 15.88 30.00
CA VAL A 137 -8.25 14.90 30.24
C VAL A 137 -9.12 14.79 28.99
N PHE A 138 -9.23 13.57 28.47
CA PHE A 138 -10.07 13.25 27.32
C PHE A 138 -11.52 13.01 27.75
N GLY A 139 -12.47 13.54 26.98
CA GLY A 139 -13.86 13.10 27.07
C GLY A 139 -14.01 11.64 26.58
N PRO A 140 -14.96 10.86 27.11
CA PRO A 140 -15.16 9.46 26.72
C PRO A 140 -15.53 9.30 25.24
N GLU A 141 -16.06 10.35 24.62
CA GLU A 141 -16.49 10.38 23.22
C GLU A 141 -15.32 10.48 22.22
N ILE A 142 -14.11 10.82 22.69
CA ILE A 142 -12.96 11.08 21.79
C ILE A 142 -12.51 9.80 21.07
N GLU A 143 -12.44 8.68 21.78
CA GLU A 143 -12.00 7.40 21.19
C GLU A 143 -12.98 6.90 20.12
N GLU A 144 -14.28 7.02 20.39
CA GLU A 144 -15.35 6.72 19.42
C GLU A 144 -15.23 7.60 18.17
N ARG A 145 -15.06 8.92 18.35
CA ARG A 145 -14.94 9.87 17.24
C ARG A 145 -13.66 9.67 16.41
N MET A 146 -12.55 9.31 17.06
CA MET A 146 -11.29 9.00 16.37
C MET A 146 -11.40 7.70 15.58
N SER A 147 -11.96 6.64 16.17
CA SER A 147 -12.14 5.35 15.48
C SER A 147 -13.11 5.41 14.30
N ALA A 148 -14.04 6.37 14.30
CA ALA A 148 -14.93 6.64 13.17
C ALA A 148 -14.22 7.25 11.94
N VAL A 149 -12.98 7.74 12.09
CA VAL A 149 -12.18 8.35 11.03
C VAL A 149 -11.00 7.44 10.71
N PRO A 150 -11.03 6.63 9.62
CA PRO A 150 -9.95 5.69 9.30
C PRO A 150 -8.55 6.33 9.19
N ALA A 151 -8.49 7.58 8.71
CA ALA A 151 -7.28 8.38 8.61
C ALA A 151 -6.62 8.68 9.98
N ALA A 152 -7.39 8.62 11.07
CA ALA A 152 -6.90 8.86 12.43
C ALA A 152 -5.95 7.76 12.93
N ASN A 153 -5.86 6.60 12.27
CA ASN A 153 -4.95 5.52 12.67
C ASN A 153 -3.48 5.95 12.72
N SER A 154 -3.08 6.88 11.86
CA SER A 154 -1.73 7.45 11.86
C SER A 154 -1.58 8.68 12.77
N PHE A 155 -2.59 9.09 13.53
CA PHE A 155 -2.55 10.28 14.38
C PHE A 155 -2.94 9.97 15.83
N GLN A 156 -2.13 10.42 16.78
CA GLN A 156 -2.29 10.06 18.17
C GLN A 156 -2.27 11.28 19.09
N LEU A 157 -3.06 11.19 20.16
CA LEU A 157 -3.15 12.20 21.21
C LEU A 157 -2.42 11.73 22.45
N LEU A 158 -1.42 12.49 22.92
CA LEU A 158 -0.70 12.16 24.14
C LEU A 158 -1.15 13.06 25.30
N ALA A 159 -2.05 12.54 26.15
CA ALA A 159 -2.55 13.28 27.32
C ALA A 159 -1.49 13.60 28.38
N ASP A 160 -0.43 12.81 28.48
CA ASP A 160 0.55 12.89 29.55
C ASP A 160 1.96 12.89 28.95
N PRO A 161 2.68 14.04 28.99
CA PRO A 161 3.98 14.18 28.35
C PRO A 161 5.03 13.22 28.92
N SER A 162 4.87 12.75 30.17
CA SER A 162 5.79 11.77 30.78
C SER A 162 5.80 10.41 30.05
N ARG A 163 4.77 10.13 29.24
CA ARG A 163 4.63 8.87 28.48
C ARG A 163 5.19 8.96 27.07
N PHE A 164 5.78 10.09 26.69
CA PHE A 164 6.21 10.40 25.34
C PHE A 164 7.12 9.34 24.71
N THR A 165 8.26 9.05 25.34
CA THR A 165 9.26 8.10 24.81
C THR A 165 8.71 6.69 24.68
N ARG A 166 7.94 6.24 25.68
CA ARG A 166 7.23 4.95 25.62
C ARG A 166 6.25 4.90 24.47
N ARG A 167 5.50 5.98 24.22
CA ARG A 167 4.53 6.03 23.13
C ARG A 167 5.23 6.05 21.77
N LEU A 168 6.34 6.79 21.66
CA LEU A 168 7.18 6.84 20.46
C LEU A 168 7.72 5.44 20.09
N ALA A 169 8.13 4.65 21.07
CA ALA A 169 8.56 3.26 20.84
C ALA A 169 7.43 2.34 20.31
N GLN A 170 6.18 2.61 20.70
CA GLN A 170 5.01 1.84 20.23
C GLN A 170 4.57 2.20 18.80
N LEU A 171 5.03 3.35 18.29
CA LEU A 171 4.74 3.80 16.93
C LEU A 171 5.71 3.24 15.90
N ALA A 172 6.76 2.52 16.31
CA ALA A 172 7.73 1.95 15.39
C ALA A 172 7.12 0.82 14.54
N THR A 173 7.40 0.86 13.23
CA THR A 173 6.84 -0.04 12.22
C THR A 173 7.95 -0.59 11.32
N PRO A 174 7.99 -1.91 11.03
CA PRO A 174 9.00 -2.51 10.16
C PRO A 174 8.96 -2.02 8.71
N GLU A 175 7.88 -1.36 8.28
CA GLU A 175 7.72 -0.79 6.94
C GLU A 175 8.59 0.46 6.68
N ILE A 176 9.26 0.96 7.72
CA ILE A 176 10.29 1.98 7.64
C ILE A 176 11.60 1.31 8.02
N GLU A 177 12.60 1.33 7.14
CA GLU A 177 13.93 0.73 7.34
C GLU A 177 15.01 1.76 7.02
N LEU A 178 15.27 2.67 7.97
CA LEU A 178 16.34 3.64 7.88
C LEU A 178 17.56 3.14 8.65
N SER A 179 18.67 2.88 7.95
CA SER A 179 19.93 2.55 8.62
C SER A 179 20.48 3.77 9.37
N GLU A 180 21.41 3.55 10.30
CA GLU A 180 22.11 4.64 10.97
C GLU A 180 22.85 5.55 9.98
N GLN A 181 23.36 4.99 8.87
CA GLN A 181 24.00 5.76 7.81
C GLN A 181 22.97 6.62 7.04
N ASP A 182 21.80 6.07 6.72
CA ASP A 182 20.73 6.82 6.05
C ASP A 182 20.28 8.00 6.92
N LEU A 183 20.09 7.77 8.23
CA LEU A 183 19.71 8.83 9.18
C LEU A 183 20.78 9.93 9.25
N HIS A 184 22.06 9.56 9.27
CA HIS A 184 23.15 10.52 9.29
C HIS A 184 23.24 11.32 7.98
N GLN A 185 23.05 10.65 6.84
CA GLN A 185 23.02 11.30 5.53
C GLN A 185 21.83 12.27 5.41
N LEU A 186 20.63 11.83 5.76
CA LEU A 186 19.42 12.67 5.80
C LEU A 186 19.65 13.90 6.68
N TRP A 187 20.19 13.72 7.88
CA TRP A 187 20.49 14.84 8.78
C TRP A 187 21.45 15.85 8.12
N THR A 188 22.50 15.36 7.46
CA THR A 188 23.51 16.21 6.80
C THR A 188 22.91 16.97 5.62
N GLU A 189 22.14 16.29 4.76
CA GLU A 189 21.54 16.90 3.58
C GLU A 189 20.43 17.90 3.95
N LEU A 190 19.56 17.55 4.90
CA LEU A 190 18.47 18.41 5.35
C LEU A 190 18.97 19.68 6.06
N THR A 191 20.07 19.58 6.82
CA THR A 191 20.68 20.75 7.48
C THR A 191 21.47 21.62 6.51
N ALA A 192 22.22 21.03 5.56
CA ALA A 192 22.95 21.77 4.54
C ALA A 192 22.02 22.58 3.61
N THR A 193 20.83 22.05 3.31
CA THR A 193 19.83 22.75 2.49
C THR A 193 19.21 23.94 3.24
N ALA A 194 19.14 23.88 4.57
CA ALA A 194 18.63 24.97 5.41
C ALA A 194 19.64 26.12 5.57
N GLU A 195 20.94 25.84 5.58
CA GLU A 195 21.99 26.89 5.64
C GLU A 195 22.14 27.68 4.32
N LEU A 196 21.64 27.15 3.20
CA LEU A 196 21.70 27.78 1.88
C LEU A 196 20.52 28.72 1.57
N GLN A 197 19.55 28.87 2.47
CA GLN A 197 18.56 29.95 2.37
C GLN A 197 19.18 31.23 2.95
N PRO A 198 19.48 32.25 2.12
CA PRO A 198 19.94 33.52 2.66
C PRO A 198 18.79 34.11 3.49
N SER A 199 19.13 34.50 4.72
CA SER A 199 18.34 35.43 5.52
C SER A 199 18.20 36.72 4.73
N ASP A 200 17.07 36.90 4.05
CA ASP A 200 16.71 38.21 3.55
C ASP A 200 16.38 39.12 4.75
N GLU A 201 17.02 40.29 4.72
CA GLU A 201 16.83 41.50 5.54
C GLU A 201 17.57 41.60 6.88
N ALA A 202 18.84 42.05 6.83
CA ALA A 202 19.23 43.33 7.44
C ALA A 202 20.69 43.75 7.11
N ASP A 203 20.81 45.00 6.65
CA ASP A 203 21.93 45.95 6.68
C ASP A 203 23.13 45.86 5.71
N GLU A 204 23.14 46.85 4.82
CA GLU A 204 24.24 47.36 3.99
C GLU A 204 25.48 47.79 4.81
N ALA A 205 26.69 47.45 4.34
CA ALA A 205 27.78 48.41 4.06
C ALA A 205 29.10 47.75 3.59
N ASP A 206 29.66 48.29 2.50
CA ASP A 206 31.07 48.38 2.09
C ASP A 206 31.91 47.14 1.64
N ALA A 207 31.93 46.92 0.31
CA ALA A 207 33.06 46.88 -0.67
C ALA A 207 34.44 46.17 -0.36
N PRO A 208 35.28 45.83 -1.38
CA PRO A 208 35.00 45.18 -2.68
C PRO A 208 36.06 44.11 -3.12
N ALA A 209 35.71 43.37 -4.19
CA ALA A 209 36.55 42.79 -5.26
C ALA A 209 37.59 41.67 -4.99
N ALA A 210 37.36 40.48 -5.59
CA ALA A 210 38.31 39.77 -6.49
C ALA A 210 37.67 38.52 -7.15
N GLU A 211 37.70 38.46 -8.47
CA GLU A 211 37.57 37.26 -9.33
C GLU A 211 38.99 36.90 -9.88
N PRO A 212 39.21 35.84 -10.69
CA PRO A 212 38.64 34.48 -10.74
C PRO A 212 39.73 33.40 -10.98
N ILE A 213 39.52 32.11 -10.64
CA ILE A 213 40.27 31.01 -11.30
C ILE A 213 39.42 29.74 -11.40
N ALA A 214 39.09 29.36 -12.64
CA ALA A 214 38.95 27.96 -13.11
C ALA A 214 40.22 27.62 -13.91
N PRO A 215 40.49 26.39 -14.41
CA PRO A 215 39.63 25.19 -14.50
C PRO A 215 40.36 23.87 -14.16
N THR A 216 39.67 22.73 -14.21
CA THR A 216 40.14 21.50 -14.92
C THR A 216 39.09 20.37 -14.80
N THR A 217 38.53 20.00 -15.94
CA THR A 217 38.08 18.63 -16.30
C THR A 217 39.33 17.85 -16.80
N PRO A 218 39.37 16.50 -17.04
CA PRO A 218 38.28 15.67 -17.59
C PRO A 218 38.19 14.17 -17.15
N ALA A 219 37.05 13.57 -17.53
CA ALA A 219 36.83 12.26 -18.16
C ALA A 219 37.32 10.92 -17.56
N ALA A 220 36.31 10.03 -17.42
CA ALA A 220 36.20 8.69 -18.01
C ALA A 220 37.08 7.52 -17.51
N GLY A 221 36.43 6.37 -17.33
CA GLY A 221 37.07 5.06 -17.35
C GLY A 221 36.53 4.12 -16.27
N SER A 222 35.37 3.52 -16.47
CA SER A 222 35.27 2.21 -17.14
C SER A 222 35.77 1.08 -16.21
N PHE A 223 34.85 0.39 -15.52
CA PHE A 223 34.18 -0.81 -16.05
C PHE A 223 35.01 -2.06 -15.71
N PHE A 224 34.36 -3.05 -15.10
CA PHE A 224 34.83 -4.43 -14.94
C PHE A 224 35.89 -4.80 -13.90
N GLN A 225 36.73 -3.91 -13.37
CA GLN A 225 37.81 -4.40 -12.48
C GLN A 225 37.40 -4.67 -11.02
N GLN A 226 36.21 -4.28 -10.57
CA GLN A 226 35.68 -4.67 -9.25
C GLN A 226 34.34 -5.39 -9.31
N LYS A 227 33.99 -6.00 -10.45
CA LYS A 227 32.89 -6.99 -10.53
C LYS A 227 33.33 -8.43 -10.22
N ALA A 228 34.58 -8.67 -9.84
CA ALA A 228 35.10 -10.03 -9.63
C ALA A 228 35.49 -10.37 -8.18
N SER A 229 35.38 -9.42 -7.25
CA SER A 229 35.75 -9.65 -5.85
C SER A 229 34.65 -9.13 -4.93
N GLN A 230 34.02 -10.04 -4.20
CA GLN A 230 32.99 -9.85 -3.16
C GLN A 230 31.54 -10.08 -3.56
N LEU A 231 31.33 -10.64 -4.77
CA LEU A 231 30.37 -11.72 -5.04
C LEU A 231 30.61 -13.01 -4.20
N TRP A 232 31.55 -12.95 -3.23
CA TRP A 232 31.88 -13.96 -2.22
C TRP A 232 31.64 -13.47 -0.78
N ARG A 233 31.13 -12.24 -0.59
CA ARG A 233 30.85 -11.66 0.74
C ARG A 233 29.36 -11.70 1.11
N TRP A 234 28.56 -12.23 0.18
CA TRP A 234 27.13 -12.51 0.27
C TRP A 234 26.84 -13.96 0.75
N LEU A 235 27.88 -14.73 1.11
CA LEU A 235 27.80 -16.12 1.57
C LEU A 235 28.84 -16.35 2.68
N GLY A 236 28.53 -16.04 3.94
CA GLY A 236 29.43 -16.35 5.07
C GLY A 236 29.06 -15.65 6.37
N ALA A 237 28.53 -16.42 7.31
CA ALA A 237 28.37 -16.05 8.72
C ALA A 237 29.73 -15.93 9.43
N GLU A 238 29.83 -15.06 10.44
CA GLU A 238 30.69 -15.13 11.65
C GLU A 238 30.15 -14.07 12.63
N ASP A 239 29.41 -14.49 13.68
CA ASP A 239 29.82 -14.74 15.09
C ASP A 239 29.69 -13.46 15.96
N ILE A 240 28.61 -13.30 16.74
CA ILE A 240 28.37 -13.68 18.17
C ILE A 240 29.36 -13.04 19.17
N ASP A 241 28.82 -12.28 20.14
CA ASP A 241 29.12 -12.36 21.59
C ASP A 241 27.97 -11.66 22.37
N GLU A 242 27.06 -12.43 23.00
CA GLU A 242 26.96 -12.75 24.45
C GLU A 242 26.14 -11.70 25.25
N LEU A 243 24.94 -12.07 25.73
CA LEU A 243 24.61 -12.51 27.12
C LEU A 243 24.93 -11.39 28.15
N ASP A 244 24.07 -10.94 29.05
CA ASP A 244 23.02 -11.59 29.82
C ASP A 244 22.33 -10.48 30.66
N SER A 245 21.06 -10.65 31.04
CA SER A 245 20.40 -10.15 32.28
C SER A 245 18.91 -9.83 32.11
N ALA A 246 18.09 -10.87 32.20
CA ALA A 246 16.75 -10.77 32.80
C ALA A 246 16.84 -11.16 34.29
N PRO A 247 15.95 -10.65 35.15
CA PRO A 247 15.12 -11.62 35.89
C PRO A 247 13.66 -11.22 36.18
N TYR A 248 12.83 -12.27 36.33
CA TYR A 248 11.41 -12.41 36.76
C TYR A 248 10.33 -12.18 35.66
N GLY A 249 9.39 -13.09 35.33
CA GLY A 249 9.04 -14.46 35.73
C GLY A 249 7.53 -14.75 35.52
N TYR A 250 7.18 -15.84 34.79
CA TYR A 250 5.86 -16.45 34.44
C TYR A 250 5.06 -15.84 33.26
N ALA A 251 4.50 -16.58 32.28
CA ALA A 251 4.28 -18.02 32.12
C ALA A 251 4.18 -18.46 30.63
N GLU A 252 4.70 -19.66 30.36
CA GLU A 252 4.19 -20.69 29.42
C GLU A 252 3.55 -20.26 28.08
N THR A 253 4.36 -19.79 27.12
CA THR A 253 4.12 -20.15 25.71
C THR A 253 4.81 -21.48 25.45
N THR A 254 3.99 -22.51 25.52
CA THR A 254 4.36 -23.91 25.67
C THR A 254 5.29 -24.41 24.56
N LEU A 255 6.23 -25.29 24.93
CA LEU A 255 7.00 -26.15 24.04
C LEU A 255 6.11 -26.81 22.95
N ALA A 256 4.83 -27.02 23.24
CA ALA A 256 3.82 -27.52 22.32
C ALA A 256 3.50 -26.57 21.16
N ALA A 257 3.39 -25.25 21.40
CA ALA A 257 3.17 -24.27 20.34
C ALA A 257 4.37 -24.23 19.36
N ARG A 258 5.60 -24.35 19.90
CA ARG A 258 6.82 -24.41 19.08
C ARG A 258 6.99 -25.74 18.36
N ASN A 259 6.59 -26.86 18.97
CA ASN A 259 6.53 -28.16 18.28
C ASN A 259 5.48 -28.18 17.16
N GLN A 260 4.36 -27.48 17.35
CA GLN A 260 3.31 -27.35 16.36
C GLN A 260 3.79 -26.50 15.17
N GLU A 261 4.47 -25.38 15.43
CA GLU A 261 5.10 -24.57 14.39
C GLU A 261 6.16 -25.36 13.60
N LYS A 262 6.96 -26.19 14.28
CA LYS A 262 7.91 -27.11 13.63
C LYS A 262 7.20 -28.12 12.70
N GLN A 263 6.12 -28.75 13.17
CA GLN A 263 5.35 -29.72 12.38
C GLN A 263 4.66 -29.06 11.17
N GLU A 264 4.17 -27.82 11.32
CA GLU A 264 3.59 -27.04 10.23
C GLU A 264 4.65 -26.71 9.16
N LEU A 265 5.87 -26.33 9.57
CA LEU A 265 6.98 -26.08 8.65
C LEU A 265 7.45 -27.36 7.94
N GLU A 266 7.53 -28.49 8.65
CA GLU A 266 7.85 -29.80 8.05
C GLU A 266 6.78 -30.24 7.04
N HIS A 267 5.50 -29.99 7.33
CA HIS A 267 4.41 -30.27 6.42
C HIS A 267 4.45 -29.38 5.16
N VAL A 268 4.66 -28.07 5.33
CA VAL A 268 4.85 -27.14 4.21
C VAL A 268 6.03 -27.58 3.34
N ARG A 269 7.16 -27.96 3.95
CA ARG A 269 8.31 -28.52 3.24
C ARG A 269 7.94 -29.76 2.44
N ALA A 270 7.25 -30.73 3.04
CA ALA A 270 6.87 -31.97 2.37
C ALA A 270 5.90 -31.72 1.20
N THR A 271 4.94 -30.79 1.37
CA THR A 271 4.00 -30.41 0.30
C THR A 271 4.70 -29.71 -0.86
N MET A 272 5.60 -28.76 -0.58
CA MET A 272 6.41 -28.10 -1.61
C MET A 272 7.32 -29.10 -2.35
N GLN A 273 7.94 -30.05 -1.65
CA GLN A 273 8.74 -31.09 -2.28
C GLN A 273 7.91 -32.01 -3.18
N ALA A 274 6.69 -32.36 -2.77
CA ALA A 274 5.77 -33.18 -3.56
C ALA A 274 5.26 -32.43 -4.81
N GLU A 275 4.95 -31.14 -4.67
CA GLU A 275 4.51 -30.29 -5.78
C GLU A 275 5.63 -30.08 -6.79
N LEU A 276 6.85 -29.78 -6.34
CA LEU A 276 8.03 -29.67 -7.19
C LEU A 276 8.33 -30.99 -7.91
N ALA A 277 8.27 -32.13 -7.21
CA ALA A 277 8.46 -33.44 -7.83
C ALA A 277 7.40 -33.74 -8.91
N THR A 278 6.16 -33.28 -8.70
CA THR A 278 5.08 -33.44 -9.68
C THR A 278 5.30 -32.57 -10.91
N GLN A 279 5.72 -31.31 -10.71
CA GLN A 279 6.08 -30.40 -11.80
C GLN A 279 7.27 -30.92 -12.60
N LEU A 280 8.31 -31.44 -11.95
CA LEU A 280 9.47 -32.01 -12.63
C LEU A 280 9.10 -33.25 -13.47
N ARG A 281 8.28 -34.17 -12.96
CA ARG A 281 7.78 -35.31 -13.76
C ARG A 281 6.94 -34.87 -14.95
N ALA A 282 6.12 -33.83 -14.78
CA ALA A 282 5.31 -33.28 -15.88
C ALA A 282 6.18 -32.61 -16.95
N MET A 283 7.26 -31.94 -16.55
CA MET A 283 8.22 -31.36 -17.49
C MET A 283 9.05 -32.43 -18.21
N GLU A 284 9.52 -33.46 -17.49
CA GLU A 284 10.22 -34.61 -18.08
C GLU A 284 9.33 -35.35 -19.09
N ALA A 285 8.03 -35.53 -18.79
CA ALA A 285 7.08 -36.10 -19.74
C ALA A 285 6.97 -35.27 -21.03
N ARG A 286 6.86 -33.94 -20.91
CA ARG A 286 6.83 -33.02 -22.07
C ARG A 286 8.13 -33.02 -22.85
N GLU A 287 9.27 -33.18 -22.17
CA GLU A 287 10.57 -33.27 -22.81
C GLU A 287 10.66 -34.55 -23.65
N THR A 288 10.22 -35.70 -23.12
CA THR A 288 10.21 -36.96 -23.89
C THR A 288 9.29 -36.90 -25.11
N GLU A 289 8.10 -36.29 -24.99
CA GLU A 289 7.21 -36.07 -26.14
C GLU A 289 7.86 -35.20 -27.23
N ARG A 290 8.60 -34.16 -26.82
CA ARG A 290 9.30 -33.25 -27.74
C ARG A 290 10.55 -33.89 -28.35
N GLU A 291 11.26 -34.74 -27.62
CA GLU A 291 12.36 -35.54 -28.18
C GLU A 291 11.85 -36.50 -29.27
N ASN A 292 10.67 -37.08 -29.04
CA ASN A 292 10.01 -37.91 -30.06
C ASN A 292 9.60 -37.09 -31.30
N SER A 293 9.13 -35.84 -31.14
CA SER A 293 8.82 -34.96 -32.29
C SER A 293 10.08 -34.60 -33.08
N ILE A 294 11.16 -34.22 -32.39
CA ILE A 294 12.44 -33.89 -33.02
C ILE A 294 13.02 -35.10 -33.76
N ALA A 295 12.91 -36.31 -33.17
CA ALA A 295 13.34 -37.55 -33.82
C ALA A 295 12.53 -37.84 -35.09
N GLN A 296 11.20 -37.69 -35.04
CA GLN A 296 10.34 -37.83 -36.22
C GLN A 296 10.65 -36.80 -37.31
N LEU A 297 10.89 -35.54 -36.94
CA LEU A 297 11.26 -34.49 -37.89
C LEU A 297 12.62 -34.76 -38.55
N ARG A 298 13.59 -35.30 -37.80
CA ARG A 298 14.89 -35.73 -38.36
C ARG A 298 14.74 -36.90 -39.32
N GLU A 299 13.88 -37.86 -39.02
CA GLU A 299 13.61 -39.01 -39.89
C GLU A 299 12.92 -38.56 -41.18
N GLN A 300 11.92 -37.67 -41.10
CA GLN A 300 11.28 -37.07 -42.27
C GLN A 300 12.26 -36.27 -43.13
N LEU A 301 13.18 -35.54 -42.51
CA LEU A 301 14.23 -34.80 -43.21
C LEU A 301 15.23 -35.72 -43.92
N ALA A 302 15.52 -36.90 -43.36
CA ALA A 302 16.44 -37.87 -43.94
C ALA A 302 15.88 -38.54 -45.22
N VAL A 303 14.56 -38.60 -45.37
CA VAL A 303 13.86 -39.16 -46.54
C VAL A 303 13.60 -38.10 -47.62
N ALA A 304 13.65 -36.81 -47.27
CA ALA A 304 13.38 -35.70 -48.18
C ALA A 304 14.54 -35.45 -49.18
N PRO A 305 14.27 -35.26 -50.49
CA PRO A 305 15.31 -34.94 -51.48
C PRO A 305 16.00 -33.59 -51.16
N PRO A 306 17.35 -33.51 -51.22
CA PRO A 306 18.12 -32.38 -50.69
C PRO A 306 17.95 -31.04 -51.43
N VAL A 307 17.20 -30.99 -52.53
CA VAL A 307 17.00 -29.79 -53.37
C VAL A 307 15.53 -29.32 -53.36
N ALA A 308 14.65 -29.99 -52.60
CA ALA A 308 13.24 -29.61 -52.51
C ALA A 308 13.04 -28.47 -51.48
N PRO A 309 12.17 -27.47 -51.76
CA PRO A 309 11.84 -26.40 -50.82
C PRO A 309 11.29 -26.92 -49.48
N GLU A 310 10.72 -28.12 -49.48
CA GLU A 310 10.23 -28.83 -48.30
C GLU A 310 11.35 -29.17 -47.30
N ALA A 311 12.57 -29.48 -47.78
CA ALA A 311 13.72 -29.78 -46.91
C ALA A 311 14.20 -28.53 -46.13
N ALA A 312 14.12 -27.34 -46.75
CA ALA A 312 14.47 -26.09 -46.09
C ALA A 312 13.46 -25.70 -45.00
N VAL A 313 12.16 -25.95 -45.23
CA VAL A 313 11.10 -25.72 -44.24
C VAL A 313 11.23 -26.68 -43.05
N LEU A 314 11.53 -27.95 -43.31
CA LEU A 314 11.76 -28.94 -42.26
C LEU A 314 13.04 -28.63 -41.45
N GLN A 315 14.12 -28.15 -42.09
CA GLN A 315 15.33 -27.68 -41.39
C GLN A 315 15.07 -26.46 -40.50
N ALA A 316 14.29 -25.48 -40.98
CA ALA A 316 13.93 -24.30 -40.20
C ALA A 316 13.08 -24.67 -38.98
N ARG A 317 12.14 -25.61 -39.15
CA ARG A 317 11.30 -26.12 -38.06
C ARG A 317 12.10 -26.91 -37.03
N LEU A 318 13.01 -27.77 -37.48
CA LEU A 318 13.92 -28.50 -36.59
C LEU A 318 14.83 -27.55 -35.78
N ALA A 319 15.33 -26.48 -36.42
CA ALA A 319 16.17 -25.48 -35.76
C ALA A 319 15.39 -24.60 -34.76
N ALA A 320 14.11 -24.35 -35.01
CA ALA A 320 13.23 -23.66 -34.08
C ALA A 320 12.94 -24.53 -32.84
N GLU A 321 12.52 -25.79 -33.07
CA GLU A 321 12.24 -26.73 -31.97
C GLU A 321 13.50 -27.04 -31.13
N SER A 322 14.69 -27.09 -31.74
CA SER A 322 15.94 -27.29 -30.99
C SER A 322 16.33 -26.08 -30.13
N ARG A 323 16.12 -24.85 -30.60
CA ARG A 323 16.41 -23.63 -29.81
C ARG A 323 15.43 -23.47 -28.67
N GLU A 324 14.16 -23.78 -28.89
CA GLU A 324 13.15 -23.75 -27.84
C GLU A 324 13.43 -24.81 -26.75
N LYS A 325 13.94 -25.99 -27.12
CA LYS A 325 14.43 -26.99 -26.16
C LYS A 325 15.56 -26.43 -25.29
N GLU A 326 16.59 -25.82 -25.88
CA GLU A 326 17.73 -25.25 -25.12
C GLU A 326 17.29 -24.17 -24.12
N VAL A 327 16.34 -23.31 -24.50
CA VAL A 327 15.79 -22.27 -23.61
C VAL A 327 14.99 -22.89 -22.45
N LEU A 328 14.20 -23.93 -22.72
CA LEU A 328 13.44 -24.63 -21.70
C LEU A 328 14.36 -25.36 -20.71
N ASP A 329 15.40 -26.04 -21.20
CA ASP A 329 16.38 -26.75 -20.36
C ASP A 329 17.12 -25.77 -19.43
N ALA A 330 17.49 -24.59 -19.93
CA ALA A 330 18.09 -23.53 -19.12
C ALA A 330 17.12 -23.01 -18.04
N ALA A 331 15.83 -22.86 -18.35
CA ALA A 331 14.81 -22.44 -17.39
C ALA A 331 14.57 -23.49 -16.30
N ILE A 332 14.58 -24.78 -16.65
CA ILE A 332 14.45 -25.89 -15.71
C ILE A 332 15.64 -25.93 -14.75
N GLN A 333 16.87 -25.77 -15.26
CA GLN A 333 18.07 -25.71 -14.43
C GLN A 333 18.06 -24.50 -13.48
N ALA A 334 17.61 -23.33 -13.95
CA ALA A 334 17.46 -22.15 -13.11
C ALA A 334 16.43 -22.35 -11.99
N SER A 335 15.28 -22.93 -12.32
CA SER A 335 14.22 -23.24 -11.34
C SER A 335 14.69 -24.26 -10.29
N ARG A 336 15.42 -25.32 -10.71
CA ARG A 336 16.02 -26.30 -9.79
C ARG A 336 17.02 -25.62 -8.84
N ALA A 337 17.93 -24.80 -9.36
CA ALA A 337 18.90 -24.08 -8.53
C ALA A 337 18.24 -23.14 -7.51
N GLU A 338 17.18 -22.43 -7.90
CA GLU A 338 16.41 -21.55 -7.01
C GLU A 338 15.67 -22.35 -5.92
N SER A 339 15.08 -23.50 -6.27
CA SER A 339 14.42 -24.39 -5.31
C SER A 339 15.40 -24.99 -4.31
N GLU A 340 16.61 -25.36 -4.74
CA GLU A 340 17.66 -25.86 -3.87
C GLU A 340 18.18 -24.78 -2.92
N ALA A 341 18.32 -23.54 -3.40
CA ALA A 341 18.72 -22.41 -2.56
C ALA A 341 17.68 -22.14 -1.44
N ARG A 342 16.39 -22.12 -1.79
CA ARG A 342 15.30 -21.98 -0.80
C ARG A 342 15.25 -23.15 0.18
N ASN A 343 15.45 -24.38 -0.29
CA ASN A 343 15.49 -25.55 0.59
C ASN A 343 16.65 -25.48 1.58
N ARG A 344 17.84 -25.01 1.16
CA ARG A 344 18.98 -24.78 2.07
C ARG A 344 18.69 -23.72 3.13
N GLU A 345 17.98 -22.64 2.76
CA GLU A 345 17.58 -21.60 3.72
C GLU A 345 16.58 -22.14 4.77
N LEU A 346 15.62 -22.95 4.33
CA LEU A 346 14.67 -23.61 5.23
C LEU A 346 15.37 -24.61 6.16
N ASP A 347 16.32 -25.39 5.65
CA ASP A 347 17.12 -26.30 6.48
C ASP A 347 17.93 -25.55 7.54
N ALA A 348 18.50 -24.39 7.21
CA ALA A 348 19.21 -23.55 8.16
C ALA A 348 18.28 -23.02 9.27
N LYS A 349 17.07 -22.58 8.92
CA LYS A 349 16.05 -22.12 9.90
C LYS A 349 15.60 -23.26 10.82
N ILE A 350 15.39 -24.46 10.28
CA ILE A 350 15.03 -25.65 11.08
C ILE A 350 16.14 -25.99 12.07
N GLN A 351 17.41 -25.95 11.65
CA GLN A 351 18.55 -26.19 12.54
C GLN A 351 18.67 -25.14 13.65
N GLN A 352 18.42 -23.86 13.35
CA GLN A 352 18.41 -22.80 14.37
C GLN A 352 17.30 -23.01 15.41
N LEU A 353 16.10 -23.41 14.97
CA LEU A 353 14.99 -23.76 15.85
C LEU A 353 15.32 -24.97 16.74
N GLU A 354 15.94 -26.01 16.19
CA GLU A 354 16.38 -27.18 16.95
C GLU A 354 17.43 -26.83 18.01
N GLN A 355 18.41 -25.97 17.68
CA GLN A 355 19.40 -25.48 18.63
C GLN A 355 18.78 -24.66 19.76
N LEU A 356 17.80 -23.80 19.45
CA LEU A 356 17.05 -23.03 20.45
C LEU A 356 16.25 -23.96 21.38
N MET A 357 15.58 -24.96 20.82
CA MET A 357 14.85 -25.96 21.62
C MET A 357 15.78 -26.75 22.54
N GLN A 358 16.96 -27.13 22.05
CA GLN A 358 17.92 -27.90 22.84
C GLN A 358 18.58 -27.06 23.96
N ARG A 359 18.80 -25.76 23.73
CA ARG A 359 19.21 -24.81 24.78
C ARG A 359 18.15 -24.65 25.86
N LEU A 360 16.89 -24.56 25.47
CA LEU A 360 15.77 -24.44 26.42
C LEU A 360 15.52 -25.72 27.22
N GLN A 361 15.74 -26.90 26.62
CA GLN A 361 15.62 -28.20 27.30
C GLN A 361 16.76 -28.46 28.29
N ASN A 362 17.94 -27.86 28.07
CA ASN A 362 19.13 -28.04 28.91
C ASN A 362 19.33 -26.92 29.94
N ALA A 363 18.42 -25.94 30.03
CA ALA A 363 18.52 -24.85 30.99
C ALA A 363 18.25 -25.36 32.43
N PRO A 364 19.19 -25.24 33.39
CA PRO A 364 19.00 -25.76 34.74
C PRO A 364 17.94 -24.94 35.49
N ALA A 365 16.99 -25.63 36.12
CA ALA A 365 15.94 -25.02 36.94
C ALA A 365 16.55 -24.31 38.15
N ALA A 366 16.56 -22.98 38.13
CA ALA A 366 17.05 -22.17 39.25
C ALA A 366 16.05 -22.21 40.42
N SER A 367 16.57 -22.66 41.55
CA SER A 367 15.91 -22.88 42.84
C SER A 367 15.31 -21.59 43.41
N ALA A 368 14.01 -21.61 43.71
CA ALA A 368 13.33 -20.55 44.45
C ALA A 368 13.80 -20.53 45.92
N THR A 369 14.14 -19.34 46.42
CA THR A 369 14.30 -19.07 47.87
C THR A 369 13.41 -17.87 48.25
N PRO A 370 12.71 -17.90 49.40
CA PRO A 370 11.44 -17.19 49.57
C PRO A 370 11.62 -15.79 50.20
N LEU A 371 10.63 -14.93 49.97
CA LEU A 371 10.45 -13.64 50.67
C LEU A 371 9.49 -13.79 51.87
N PRO A 372 9.65 -12.95 52.90
CA PRO A 372 9.09 -13.19 54.23
C PRO A 372 7.64 -12.75 54.40
N THR A 373 7.01 -13.39 55.38
CA THR A 373 5.66 -13.23 55.93
C THR A 373 5.35 -11.84 56.50
N ALA A 374 4.14 -11.34 56.20
CA ALA A 374 3.27 -10.62 57.15
C ALA A 374 1.79 -10.75 56.70
N ALA A 375 0.91 -11.08 57.64
CA ALA A 375 -0.44 -11.61 57.47
C ALA A 375 -1.55 -10.54 57.67
N PRO A 376 -2.83 -10.91 57.97
CA PRO A 376 -3.87 -11.31 57.03
C PRO A 376 -5.13 -10.41 57.10
N GLY A 377 -6.03 -10.48 56.11
CA GLY A 377 -7.25 -9.64 56.15
C GLY A 377 -8.32 -9.85 55.08
N VAL A 378 -8.99 -11.01 55.12
CA VAL A 378 -10.45 -11.21 54.91
C VAL A 378 -11.12 -10.91 53.54
N ALA A 379 -11.56 -12.02 52.92
CA ALA A 379 -12.82 -12.27 52.18
C ALA A 379 -13.07 -11.72 50.75
N SER A 380 -13.06 -12.66 49.79
CA SER A 380 -14.04 -12.78 48.69
C SER A 380 -15.38 -13.35 49.22
N PRO A 381 -16.52 -13.41 48.48
CA PRO A 381 -16.71 -13.37 47.03
C PRO A 381 -17.85 -12.42 46.57
N VAL A 382 -18.15 -12.23 45.29
CA VAL A 382 -19.14 -13.00 44.53
C VAL A 382 -18.99 -12.72 43.03
N ALA A 383 -18.99 -13.80 42.27
CA ALA A 383 -19.12 -13.83 40.82
C ALA A 383 -20.58 -13.68 40.39
N HIS A 384 -20.81 -12.98 39.27
CA HIS A 384 -21.89 -13.33 38.36
C HIS A 384 -21.32 -13.48 36.95
N ALA A 385 -21.38 -14.73 36.47
CA ALA A 385 -21.31 -15.08 35.07
C ALA A 385 -22.72 -15.03 34.45
N VAL A 386 -22.78 -14.82 33.14
CA VAL A 386 -23.78 -15.20 32.09
C VAL A 386 -23.77 -14.04 31.08
N GLY A 387 -23.67 -14.20 29.76
CA GLY A 387 -23.58 -15.33 28.84
C GLY A 387 -23.17 -14.75 27.48
N ALA A 388 -22.29 -15.43 26.75
CA ALA A 388 -22.64 -16.23 25.57
C ALA A 388 -22.72 -15.42 24.26
N GLN A 389 -21.69 -15.58 23.41
CA GLN A 389 -21.75 -16.16 22.04
C GLN A 389 -20.67 -15.57 21.11
N ARG A 390 -19.94 -16.50 20.48
CA ARG A 390 -18.99 -16.40 19.34
C ARG A 390 -19.79 -16.22 18.02
N PRO A 391 -19.21 -15.74 16.88
CA PRO A 391 -18.11 -16.39 16.13
C PRO A 391 -17.04 -15.44 15.52
N VAL A 392 -15.76 -15.85 15.48
CA VAL A 392 -14.95 -16.38 14.34
C VAL A 392 -14.76 -15.42 13.14
N ASN A 393 -13.48 -15.11 12.84
CA ASN A 393 -12.84 -14.92 11.51
C ASN A 393 -11.31 -14.82 11.82
N LEU A 394 -10.36 -15.65 11.37
CA LEU A 394 -9.96 -16.12 10.03
C LEU A 394 -9.89 -14.98 9.01
N THR A 395 -8.71 -14.36 8.87
CA THR A 395 -7.80 -14.47 7.71
C THR A 395 -6.70 -13.41 7.84
N SER A 396 -5.46 -13.84 8.06
CA SER A 396 -4.28 -13.09 7.64
C SER A 396 -3.45 -14.04 6.78
N ARG A 397 -3.17 -13.66 5.53
CA ARG A 397 -2.02 -14.16 4.77
C ARG A 397 -1.88 -13.44 3.42
N PHE A 398 -0.71 -12.82 3.31
CA PHE A 398 0.08 -12.48 2.11
C PHE A 398 -0.36 -11.34 1.18
N ARG A 399 0.52 -10.33 1.14
CA ARG A 399 0.80 -9.54 -0.07
C ARG A 399 2.30 -9.52 -0.31
N GLN A 400 2.77 -10.47 -1.13
CA GLN A 400 3.98 -10.32 -1.94
C GLN A 400 3.58 -10.67 -3.36
N LEU A 401 3.81 -9.73 -4.29
CA LEU A 401 4.16 -9.90 -5.70
C LEU A 401 3.67 -8.67 -6.49
N ARG A 402 4.56 -7.70 -6.69
CA ARG A 402 4.53 -6.81 -7.87
C ARG A 402 5.92 -6.21 -8.10
N ALA A 403 6.70 -6.92 -8.91
CA ALA A 403 7.81 -6.34 -9.65
C ALA A 403 8.01 -7.16 -10.92
N TRP A 404 7.14 -6.99 -11.92
CA TRP A 404 7.45 -7.35 -13.31
C TRP A 404 6.50 -6.66 -14.28
N ARG A 405 6.81 -5.41 -14.64
CA ARG A 405 6.55 -4.82 -15.97
C ARG A 405 6.98 -3.35 -15.99
N ARG A 406 8.13 -3.07 -16.58
CA ARG A 406 8.41 -1.88 -17.43
C ARG A 406 9.88 -1.91 -17.85
N ARG A 407 10.17 -2.47 -19.03
CA ARG A 407 11.19 -1.97 -19.98
C ARG A 407 10.91 -2.49 -21.39
N LEU A 408 10.35 -1.63 -22.23
CA LEU A 408 10.62 -1.61 -23.68
C LEU A 408 10.74 -0.13 -24.10
N PRO A 409 11.82 0.27 -24.80
CA PRO A 409 11.92 1.61 -25.36
C PRO A 409 11.27 1.68 -26.75
N ARG A 410 10.81 2.88 -27.08
CA ARG A 410 10.28 3.32 -28.38
C ARG A 410 11.35 3.27 -29.46
N LEU A 411 11.02 2.75 -30.64
CA LEU A 411 11.54 3.26 -31.92
C LEU A 411 10.44 3.20 -32.99
N ALA A 412 10.16 4.36 -33.58
CA ALA A 412 9.27 4.52 -34.72
C ALA A 412 10.07 4.77 -36.01
N ALA A 413 9.52 4.19 -37.07
CA ALA A 413 9.52 4.64 -38.47
C ALA A 413 10.79 4.52 -39.33
N LEU A 414 10.70 3.68 -40.36
CA LEU A 414 10.74 3.97 -41.82
C LEU A 414 11.13 2.66 -42.53
N GLY A 415 10.47 2.12 -43.55
CA GLY A 415 9.30 2.50 -44.32
C GLY A 415 9.13 1.50 -45.49
N THR A 416 7.90 1.43 -46.04
CA THR A 416 7.52 0.95 -47.39
C THR A 416 7.78 -0.53 -47.74
N GLY A 417 6.84 -1.33 -48.25
CA GLY A 417 5.47 -1.09 -48.72
C GLY A 417 4.88 -2.38 -49.32
N LEU A 418 3.57 -2.32 -49.61
CA LEU A 418 2.72 -3.26 -50.38
C LEU A 418 2.39 -4.59 -49.66
N ALA A 419 1.26 -4.72 -48.96
CA ALA A 419 -0.12 -4.69 -49.44
C ALA A 419 -0.42 -5.70 -50.57
N ALA A 420 -1.21 -6.71 -50.18
CA ALA A 420 -2.24 -7.38 -50.98
C ALA A 420 -1.78 -8.32 -52.12
N ALA A 421 -1.74 -9.61 -51.79
CA ALA A 421 -2.53 -10.60 -52.52
C ALA A 421 -3.39 -11.37 -51.50
N ALA A 422 -4.68 -11.09 -51.53
CA ALA A 422 -5.69 -11.67 -50.67
C ALA A 422 -6.06 -13.10 -51.10
N LEU A 423 -6.52 -13.90 -50.11
CA LEU A 423 -7.50 -15.01 -50.26
C LEU A 423 -6.99 -16.22 -51.07
N VAL A 424 -6.97 -17.44 -50.54
CA VAL A 424 -8.14 -18.29 -50.26
C VAL A 424 -7.71 -19.42 -49.30
N VAL A 425 -8.60 -19.81 -48.39
CA VAL A 425 -8.50 -20.85 -47.33
C VAL A 425 -7.91 -20.36 -45.99
N GLY A 426 -8.76 -19.68 -45.20
CA GLY A 426 -8.50 -19.39 -43.78
C GLY A 426 -9.42 -18.32 -43.21
N GLY A 427 -9.89 -17.40 -44.05
CA GLY A 427 -10.96 -16.46 -43.73
C GLY A 427 -12.32 -17.08 -44.02
N ILE A 428 -12.87 -17.80 -43.03
CA ILE A 428 -14.28 -17.92 -42.59
C ILE A 428 -14.26 -19.04 -41.55
N ARG A 429 -13.97 -18.73 -40.28
CA ARG A 429 -14.36 -19.54 -39.10
C ARG A 429 -14.51 -18.73 -37.82
N SER A 430 -14.81 -17.43 -37.89
CA SER A 430 -14.93 -16.58 -36.68
C SER A 430 -16.20 -15.72 -36.62
N LEU A 431 -17.32 -16.17 -37.21
CA LEU A 431 -18.60 -15.46 -37.11
C LEU A 431 -19.79 -16.31 -36.63
N THR A 432 -19.54 -17.48 -36.05
CA THR A 432 -20.60 -18.31 -35.41
C THR A 432 -20.21 -18.84 -34.04
N ALA A 433 -19.20 -18.24 -33.41
CA ALA A 433 -18.79 -18.58 -32.07
C ALA A 433 -19.74 -17.87 -31.08
N GLY A 434 -20.66 -18.61 -30.44
CA GLY A 434 -21.42 -18.08 -29.31
C GLY A 434 -20.51 -17.61 -28.16
N PRO A 435 -21.03 -16.87 -27.17
CA PRO A 435 -20.22 -16.42 -26.04
C PRO A 435 -19.56 -17.62 -25.33
N PRO A 436 -18.31 -17.49 -24.88
CA PRO A 436 -17.61 -18.56 -24.20
C PRO A 436 -18.38 -18.99 -22.96
N ARG A 437 -18.36 -20.28 -22.65
CA ARG A 437 -19.19 -20.85 -21.59
C ARG A 437 -18.34 -21.21 -20.39
N PRO A 438 -18.65 -20.71 -19.19
CA PRO A 438 -17.99 -21.18 -17.98
C PRO A 438 -18.36 -22.64 -17.73
N PHE A 439 -17.38 -23.45 -17.32
CA PHE A 439 -17.62 -24.83 -16.90
C PHE A 439 -16.95 -25.08 -15.55
N GLU A 440 -17.57 -25.92 -14.73
CA GLU A 440 -17.04 -26.32 -13.44
C GLU A 440 -16.43 -27.73 -13.52
N GLN A 441 -15.21 -27.88 -13.00
CA GLN A 441 -14.55 -29.15 -12.84
C GLN A 441 -13.82 -29.19 -11.49
N ASN A 442 -14.14 -30.17 -10.64
CA ASN A 442 -13.56 -30.35 -9.31
C ASN A 442 -13.67 -29.12 -8.37
N GLY A 443 -14.81 -28.42 -8.40
CA GLY A 443 -15.02 -27.22 -7.58
C GLY A 443 -14.23 -25.99 -8.05
N LYS A 444 -13.68 -26.04 -9.27
CA LYS A 444 -13.00 -24.92 -9.92
C LYS A 444 -13.65 -24.61 -11.26
N TRP A 445 -13.56 -23.37 -11.67
CA TRP A 445 -14.15 -22.84 -12.88
C TRP A 445 -13.10 -22.61 -13.97
N GLY A 446 -13.47 -22.99 -15.19
CA GLY A 446 -12.74 -22.77 -16.43
C GLY A 446 -13.67 -22.23 -17.52
N LEU A 447 -13.14 -22.04 -18.72
CA LEU A 447 -13.85 -21.47 -19.86
C LEU A 447 -13.74 -22.40 -21.07
N LEU A 448 -14.87 -22.66 -21.72
CA LEU A 448 -14.93 -23.29 -23.04
C LEU A 448 -15.08 -22.22 -24.11
N ALA A 449 -14.27 -22.32 -25.16
CA ALA A 449 -14.48 -21.62 -26.42
C ALA A 449 -15.78 -22.10 -27.08
N ALA A 450 -16.26 -21.32 -28.04
CA ALA A 450 -17.56 -21.56 -28.67
C ALA A 450 -17.66 -22.83 -29.52
N ASP A 451 -16.51 -23.36 -29.95
CA ASP A 451 -16.37 -24.64 -30.63
C ASP A 451 -16.31 -25.84 -29.67
N GLY A 452 -16.30 -25.58 -28.36
CA GLY A 452 -16.24 -26.60 -27.31
C GLY A 452 -14.83 -26.91 -26.84
N ASP A 453 -13.80 -26.27 -27.40
CA ASP A 453 -12.43 -26.43 -26.91
C ASP A 453 -12.22 -25.68 -25.59
N THR A 454 -11.33 -26.18 -24.74
CA THR A 454 -11.01 -25.53 -23.47
C THR A 454 -10.17 -24.27 -23.72
N ALA A 455 -10.81 -23.10 -23.67
CA ALA A 455 -10.14 -21.80 -23.71
C ALA A 455 -9.32 -21.56 -22.43
N LEU A 456 -9.84 -22.00 -21.29
CA LEU A 456 -9.21 -21.84 -19.98
C LEU A 456 -9.49 -23.09 -19.14
N PRO A 457 -8.47 -23.86 -18.71
CA PRO A 457 -8.69 -24.99 -17.83
C PRO A 457 -9.24 -24.54 -16.47
N ALA A 458 -10.01 -25.40 -15.83
CA ALA A 458 -10.63 -25.10 -14.54
C ALA A 458 -9.60 -24.86 -13.44
N ARG A 459 -9.43 -23.59 -13.04
CA ARG A 459 -8.44 -23.17 -12.04
C ARG A 459 -8.93 -22.10 -11.06
N TYR A 460 -9.96 -21.34 -11.41
CA TYR A 460 -10.50 -20.26 -10.58
C TYR A 460 -11.53 -20.80 -9.58
N THR A 461 -11.66 -20.15 -8.43
CA THR A 461 -12.73 -20.46 -7.46
C THR A 461 -14.07 -19.92 -7.94
N ALA A 462 -14.08 -18.85 -8.72
CA ALA A 462 -15.26 -18.34 -9.41
C ALA A 462 -14.90 -17.60 -10.72
N ILE A 463 -15.81 -17.62 -11.69
CA ILE A 463 -15.78 -16.75 -12.88
C ILE A 463 -17.13 -16.04 -12.96
N GLY A 464 -17.11 -14.71 -12.98
CA GLY A 464 -18.29 -13.86 -13.12
C GLY A 464 -18.85 -13.85 -14.53
N THR A 465 -19.92 -13.08 -14.74
CA THR A 465 -20.49 -12.86 -16.06
C THR A 465 -19.56 -12.03 -16.94
N PHE A 466 -19.56 -12.33 -18.23
CA PHE A 466 -18.85 -11.52 -19.22
C PHE A 466 -19.62 -10.22 -19.49
N HIS A 467 -18.93 -9.10 -19.33
CA HIS A 467 -19.37 -7.77 -19.73
C HIS A 467 -18.24 -7.16 -20.58
N ASP A 468 -18.58 -6.66 -21.77
CA ASP A 468 -17.61 -6.06 -22.72
C ASP A 468 -16.34 -6.91 -22.94
N ASP A 469 -16.57 -8.21 -23.20
CA ASP A 469 -15.53 -9.23 -23.41
C ASP A 469 -14.59 -9.51 -22.22
N ARG A 470 -14.96 -9.07 -21.01
CA ARG A 470 -14.19 -9.30 -19.77
C ARG A 470 -15.04 -9.94 -18.68
N ALA A 471 -14.44 -10.77 -17.85
CA ALA A 471 -15.08 -11.34 -16.67
C ALA A 471 -14.18 -11.21 -15.44
N VAL A 472 -14.77 -10.86 -14.30
CA VAL A 472 -14.09 -10.93 -13.00
C VAL A 472 -13.87 -12.39 -12.65
N VAL A 473 -12.65 -12.73 -12.23
CA VAL A 473 -12.30 -14.07 -11.74
C VAL A 473 -11.83 -13.99 -10.31
N GLU A 474 -12.15 -15.02 -9.54
CA GLU A 474 -11.67 -15.19 -8.19
C GLU A 474 -10.71 -16.38 -8.14
N GLN A 475 -9.59 -16.22 -7.47
CA GLN A 475 -8.69 -17.29 -7.12
C GLN A 475 -8.33 -17.17 -5.65
N THR A 476 -8.82 -18.11 -4.84
CA THR A 476 -8.47 -18.20 -3.40
C THR A 476 -8.71 -16.88 -2.64
N GLY A 477 -9.83 -16.20 -2.92
CA GLY A 477 -10.19 -14.92 -2.29
C GLY A 477 -9.55 -13.67 -2.90
N ALA A 478 -8.68 -13.81 -3.91
CA ALA A 478 -8.14 -12.69 -4.68
C ALA A 478 -8.87 -12.55 -6.03
N PHE A 479 -9.04 -11.33 -6.51
CA PHE A 479 -9.82 -11.02 -7.71
C PHE A 479 -8.97 -10.44 -8.85
N GLY A 480 -9.30 -10.82 -10.08
CA GLY A 480 -8.65 -10.40 -11.33
C GLY A 480 -9.61 -10.37 -12.52
N PHE A 481 -9.11 -10.10 -13.72
CA PHE A 481 -9.89 -10.07 -14.96
C PHE A 481 -9.34 -11.06 -15.99
N ILE A 482 -10.24 -11.77 -16.67
CA ILE A 482 -9.92 -12.53 -17.90
C ILE A 482 -10.72 -11.99 -19.08
N ASN A 483 -10.20 -12.19 -20.29
CA ASN A 483 -10.95 -11.95 -21.52
C ASN A 483 -11.73 -13.20 -21.98
N THR A 484 -12.51 -13.08 -23.06
CA THR A 484 -13.30 -14.19 -23.65
C THR A 484 -12.47 -15.36 -24.18
N ARG A 485 -11.15 -15.19 -24.33
CA ARG A 485 -10.21 -16.25 -24.69
C ARG A 485 -9.59 -16.94 -23.47
N GLY A 486 -9.94 -16.50 -22.25
CA GLY A 486 -9.36 -17.00 -21.02
C GLY A 486 -7.99 -16.41 -20.69
N GLU A 487 -7.53 -15.39 -21.42
CA GLU A 487 -6.28 -14.70 -21.12
C GLU A 487 -6.49 -13.76 -19.93
N GLU A 488 -5.59 -13.79 -18.95
CA GLU A 488 -5.60 -12.86 -17.82
C GLU A 488 -5.23 -11.45 -18.30
N ILE A 489 -6.21 -10.54 -18.25
CA ILE A 489 -5.96 -9.10 -18.40
C ILE A 489 -5.32 -8.57 -17.12
N LEU A 490 -5.84 -9.03 -15.97
CA LEU A 490 -5.40 -8.64 -14.64
C LEU A 490 -5.31 -9.90 -13.77
N PRO A 491 -4.12 -10.26 -13.26
CA PRO A 491 -3.99 -11.44 -12.41
C PRO A 491 -4.77 -11.26 -11.10
N PRO A 492 -5.27 -12.35 -10.48
CA PRO A 492 -5.99 -12.26 -9.21
C PRO A 492 -5.07 -11.82 -8.06
N THR A 493 -5.02 -10.52 -7.79
CA THR A 493 -4.17 -9.91 -6.75
C THR A 493 -4.90 -8.93 -5.83
N TYR A 494 -6.18 -8.65 -6.10
CA TYR A 494 -6.96 -7.64 -5.39
C TYR A 494 -7.92 -8.26 -4.38
N ASP A 495 -8.21 -7.54 -3.29
CA ASP A 495 -9.10 -8.01 -2.22
C ASP A 495 -10.59 -7.92 -2.61
N ALA A 496 -10.90 -7.06 -3.58
CA ALA A 496 -12.17 -7.04 -4.31
C ALA A 496 -11.97 -6.33 -5.65
N LEU A 497 -12.76 -6.72 -6.65
CA LEU A 497 -12.73 -6.16 -7.99
C LEU A 497 -14.15 -6.07 -8.52
N ASN A 498 -14.59 -4.85 -8.81
CA ASN A 498 -15.86 -4.62 -9.47
C ASN A 498 -15.71 -4.72 -10.99
N PRO A 499 -16.79 -5.02 -11.73
CA PRO A 499 -16.80 -4.86 -13.18
C PRO A 499 -16.39 -3.44 -13.60
N TYR A 500 -15.94 -3.30 -14.84
CA TYR A 500 -15.73 -1.97 -15.43
C TYR A 500 -17.07 -1.24 -15.50
N HIS A 501 -17.07 0.00 -15.03
CA HIS A 501 -18.12 0.97 -15.28
C HIS A 501 -17.50 2.17 -15.96
N ASP A 502 -18.09 2.58 -17.09
CA ASP A 502 -17.43 3.44 -18.08
C ASP A 502 -16.05 2.87 -18.49
N THR A 503 -14.95 3.57 -18.18
CA THR A 503 -13.58 3.19 -18.58
C THR A 503 -12.73 2.64 -17.43
N TYR A 504 -13.30 2.54 -16.22
CA TYR A 504 -12.54 2.22 -15.01
C TYR A 504 -13.23 1.14 -14.16
N ALA A 505 -12.43 0.24 -13.59
CA ALA A 505 -12.89 -0.74 -12.61
C ALA A 505 -12.43 -0.31 -11.22
N ARG A 506 -13.36 -0.23 -10.26
CA ARG A 506 -13.04 0.02 -8.85
C ARG A 506 -12.45 -1.24 -8.23
N VAL A 507 -11.35 -1.09 -7.52
CA VAL A 507 -10.67 -2.18 -6.84
C VAL A 507 -10.43 -1.85 -5.38
N ARG A 508 -10.43 -2.89 -4.54
CA ARG A 508 -10.09 -2.75 -3.12
C ARG A 508 -8.72 -3.33 -2.86
N VAL A 509 -7.90 -2.54 -2.17
CA VAL A 509 -6.55 -2.86 -1.75
C VAL A 509 -6.45 -2.57 -0.25
N GLY A 510 -6.52 -3.63 0.56
CA GLY A 510 -6.64 -3.54 2.01
C GLY A 510 -7.94 -2.86 2.42
N ASP A 511 -7.81 -1.75 3.14
CA ASP A 511 -8.92 -0.92 3.62
C ASP A 511 -9.18 0.31 2.73
N THR A 512 -8.52 0.37 1.56
CA THR A 512 -8.64 1.49 0.62
C THR A 512 -9.14 1.03 -0.74
N TYR A 513 -9.63 1.99 -1.52
CA TYR A 513 -10.14 1.80 -2.86
C TYR A 513 -9.31 2.60 -3.86
N THR A 514 -9.11 2.03 -5.03
CA THR A 514 -8.51 2.72 -6.18
C THR A 514 -9.20 2.23 -7.46
N PHE A 515 -8.70 2.65 -8.63
CA PHE A 515 -9.28 2.33 -9.92
C PHE A 515 -8.22 1.78 -10.87
N ILE A 516 -8.67 0.95 -11.81
CA ILE A 516 -7.85 0.37 -12.87
C ILE A 516 -8.45 0.73 -14.22
N GLY A 517 -7.63 1.26 -15.11
CA GLY A 517 -7.99 1.53 -16.50
C GLY A 517 -8.13 0.27 -17.34
N GLU A 518 -8.70 0.40 -18.54
CA GLU A 518 -8.86 -0.72 -19.47
C GLU A 518 -7.54 -1.36 -19.91
N ASP A 519 -6.44 -0.59 -19.84
CA ASP A 519 -5.07 -0.98 -20.14
C ASP A 519 -4.39 -1.75 -18.99
N GLY A 520 -5.10 -1.93 -17.87
CA GLY A 520 -4.61 -2.58 -16.67
C GLY A 520 -3.72 -1.68 -15.79
N GLN A 521 -3.65 -0.38 -16.07
CA GLN A 521 -2.94 0.57 -15.20
C GLN A 521 -3.80 0.96 -14.01
N GLU A 522 -3.25 0.80 -12.82
CA GLU A 522 -3.83 1.26 -11.56
C GLU A 522 -3.58 2.76 -11.37
N PHE A 523 -4.52 3.45 -10.74
CA PHE A 523 -4.32 4.83 -10.32
C PHE A 523 -3.29 4.87 -9.19
N ASP A 524 -2.54 5.96 -9.09
CA ASP A 524 -1.55 6.21 -8.03
C ASP A 524 -2.18 6.78 -6.74
N HIS A 525 -3.51 6.92 -6.71
CA HIS A 525 -4.27 7.46 -5.59
C HIS A 525 -5.16 6.40 -4.95
N TYR A 526 -5.22 6.43 -3.62
CA TYR A 526 -6.03 5.52 -2.81
C TYR A 526 -6.99 6.32 -1.94
N TYR A 527 -8.24 5.86 -1.89
CA TYR A 527 -9.35 6.53 -1.23
C TYR A 527 -9.90 5.65 -0.10
N TYR A 528 -10.40 6.26 0.97
CA TYR A 528 -11.00 5.51 2.08
C TYR A 528 -12.32 4.84 1.67
N ASN A 529 -13.02 5.45 0.72
CA ASN A 529 -14.17 4.88 0.07
C ASN A 529 -14.25 5.41 -1.36
N ALA A 530 -14.91 4.67 -2.24
CA ALA A 530 -15.11 5.07 -3.61
C ALA A 530 -16.41 4.44 -4.11
N LEU A 531 -17.15 5.12 -4.98
CA LEU A 531 -18.21 4.52 -5.78
C LEU A 531 -17.67 4.17 -7.17
N ASP A 532 -18.41 3.34 -7.90
CA ASP A 532 -18.04 3.02 -9.29
C ASP A 532 -18.19 4.27 -10.18
N PHE A 533 -17.40 4.33 -11.25
CA PHE A 533 -17.54 5.39 -12.25
C PHE A 533 -18.93 5.35 -12.88
N ALA A 534 -19.55 6.50 -13.03
CA ALA A 534 -20.81 6.68 -13.73
C ALA A 534 -20.80 8.05 -14.42
N GLU A 535 -21.15 8.07 -15.71
CA GLU A 535 -21.14 9.28 -16.54
C GLU A 535 -19.77 9.97 -16.55
N GLY A 536 -18.69 9.17 -16.56
CA GLY A 536 -17.31 9.66 -16.60
C GLY A 536 -16.78 10.20 -15.27
N ARG A 537 -17.48 9.98 -14.15
CA ARG A 537 -17.09 10.46 -12.82
C ARG A 537 -17.26 9.40 -11.74
N ALA A 538 -16.41 9.43 -10.72
CA ALA A 538 -16.59 8.64 -9.50
C ALA A 538 -16.58 9.54 -8.26
N ALA A 539 -17.48 9.26 -7.33
CA ALA A 539 -17.44 9.84 -5.99
C ALA A 539 -16.42 9.08 -5.14
N VAL A 540 -15.44 9.79 -4.59
CA VAL A 540 -14.38 9.22 -3.76
C VAL A 540 -14.27 9.96 -2.45
N LEU A 541 -13.89 9.24 -1.39
CA LEU A 541 -13.72 9.78 -0.06
C LEU A 541 -12.23 9.79 0.28
N ASP A 542 -11.68 10.99 0.47
CA ASP A 542 -10.34 11.20 1.02
C ASP A 542 -10.42 11.87 2.40
N TYR A 543 -9.29 12.37 2.90
CA TYR A 543 -9.22 13.01 4.21
C TYR A 543 -9.97 14.35 4.28
N ARG A 544 -10.22 15.01 3.14
CA ARG A 544 -10.98 16.27 3.06
C ARG A 544 -12.47 15.99 3.14
N GLY A 545 -12.93 14.92 2.49
CA GLY A 545 -14.32 14.50 2.45
C GLY A 545 -14.64 13.82 1.12
N TRP A 546 -15.93 13.80 0.75
CA TRP A 546 -16.33 13.26 -0.55
C TRP A 546 -16.05 14.26 -1.65
N LEU A 547 -15.48 13.81 -2.76
CA LEU A 547 -15.22 14.62 -3.94
C LEU A 547 -15.44 13.78 -5.20
N TYR A 548 -15.48 14.43 -6.37
CA TYR A 548 -15.58 13.74 -7.65
C TYR A 548 -14.25 13.77 -8.40
N ILE A 549 -13.88 12.62 -8.98
CA ILE A 549 -12.76 12.47 -9.91
C ILE A 549 -13.27 12.06 -11.29
N THR A 550 -12.54 12.44 -12.33
CA THR A 550 -12.82 12.08 -13.72
C THR A 550 -11.80 11.11 -14.31
N GLY A 551 -10.74 10.79 -13.56
CA GLY A 551 -9.65 9.94 -14.03
C GLY A 551 -8.49 9.90 -13.03
N PRO A 552 -7.30 9.42 -13.46
CA PRO A 552 -6.12 9.27 -12.61
C PRO A 552 -5.42 10.60 -12.27
N GLU A 553 -5.73 11.67 -12.99
CA GLU A 553 -5.07 12.96 -12.83
C GLU A 553 -5.55 13.71 -11.59
N ILE A 554 -4.62 14.33 -10.86
CA ILE A 554 -4.96 15.24 -9.76
C ILE A 554 -5.54 16.52 -10.36
N PRO A 555 -6.77 16.94 -9.99
CA PRO A 555 -7.34 18.16 -10.52
C PRO A 555 -6.48 19.38 -10.15
N ALA A 556 -6.14 20.20 -11.14
CA ALA A 556 -5.32 21.41 -10.95
C ALA A 556 -6.02 22.50 -10.10
N LYS A 557 -7.35 22.44 -10.01
CA LYS A 557 -8.18 23.25 -9.11
C LYS A 557 -8.56 22.39 -7.91
N PRO A 558 -8.54 22.92 -6.67
CA PRO A 558 -9.02 22.16 -5.51
C PRO A 558 -10.46 21.68 -5.78
N PRO A 559 -10.73 20.37 -5.63
CA PRO A 559 -12.05 19.83 -5.92
C PRO A 559 -13.07 20.31 -4.89
N LEU A 560 -14.34 20.42 -5.31
CA LEU A 560 -15.43 20.62 -4.37
C LEU A 560 -15.56 19.40 -3.44
N VAL A 561 -15.71 19.67 -2.15
CA VAL A 561 -15.80 18.66 -1.11
C VAL A 561 -17.20 18.66 -0.49
N PHE A 562 -17.74 17.47 -0.27
CA PHE A 562 -19.07 17.18 0.22
C PHE A 562 -19.01 16.31 1.47
N ARG A 563 -20.08 16.35 2.30
CA ARG A 563 -20.20 15.46 3.47
C ARG A 563 -20.54 14.03 3.06
N GLU A 564 -21.34 13.90 2.01
CA GLU A 564 -21.69 12.64 1.34
C GLU A 564 -21.82 12.93 -0.16
N ALA A 565 -21.45 11.98 -1.02
CA ALA A 565 -21.62 12.07 -2.46
C ALA A 565 -22.04 10.72 -3.04
N TYR A 566 -22.88 10.76 -4.07
CA TYR A 566 -23.42 9.58 -4.74
C TYR A 566 -23.11 9.58 -6.24
N SER A 567 -23.25 8.45 -6.92
CA SER A 567 -22.98 8.34 -8.35
C SER A 567 -23.86 9.29 -9.16
N PHE A 568 -23.32 9.79 -10.28
CA PHE A 568 -24.12 10.53 -11.26
C PHE A 568 -25.12 9.59 -11.92
N GLN A 569 -26.37 10.05 -12.02
CA GLN A 569 -27.45 9.40 -12.74
C GLN A 569 -28.30 10.48 -13.37
N ASP A 570 -28.31 10.48 -14.69
CA ASP A 570 -29.18 11.32 -15.47
C ASP A 570 -28.61 12.74 -15.68
N GLY A 571 -27.29 12.93 -15.55
CA GLY A 571 -26.66 14.25 -15.46
C GLY A 571 -26.73 14.92 -14.08
N LEU A 572 -27.29 14.22 -13.07
CA LEU A 572 -27.45 14.71 -11.71
C LEU A 572 -26.77 13.79 -10.70
N ALA A 573 -26.24 14.37 -9.62
CA ALA A 573 -25.78 13.60 -8.48
C ALA A 573 -26.38 14.14 -7.18
N ARG A 574 -26.83 13.23 -6.32
CA ARG A 574 -27.20 13.58 -4.94
C ARG A 574 -25.93 13.80 -4.13
N VAL A 575 -25.90 14.86 -3.35
CA VAL A 575 -24.81 15.15 -2.40
C VAL A 575 -25.38 15.70 -1.10
N ARG A 576 -24.59 15.60 -0.03
CA ARG A 576 -24.92 16.21 1.27
C ARG A 576 -23.97 17.38 1.55
N LEU A 577 -24.56 18.55 1.74
CA LEU A 577 -23.91 19.76 2.21
C LEU A 577 -24.15 19.94 3.72
N ALA A 578 -23.65 21.04 4.29
CA ALA A 578 -23.82 21.33 5.71
C ALA A 578 -25.30 21.48 6.13
N ASP A 579 -26.15 21.94 5.21
CA ASP A 579 -27.57 22.29 5.43
C ASP A 579 -28.56 21.21 4.96
N GLY A 580 -28.10 20.11 4.36
CA GLY A 580 -28.95 18.97 3.97
C GLY A 580 -28.51 18.28 2.68
N TYR A 581 -29.37 17.39 2.18
CA TYR A 581 -29.25 16.79 0.87
C TYR A 581 -29.70 17.76 -0.23
N THR A 582 -28.99 17.75 -1.35
CA THR A 582 -29.24 18.53 -2.56
C THR A 582 -28.83 17.71 -3.78
N PHE A 583 -29.22 18.17 -4.97
CA PHE A 583 -28.74 17.62 -6.23
C PHE A 583 -27.82 18.60 -6.94
N ILE A 584 -26.76 18.09 -7.57
CA ILE A 584 -25.77 18.87 -8.34
C ILE A 584 -25.68 18.37 -9.78
N THR A 585 -25.27 19.26 -10.67
CA THR A 585 -24.93 18.94 -12.07
C THR A 585 -23.42 18.80 -12.24
N GLU A 586 -23.00 18.28 -13.39
CA GLU A 586 -21.59 18.32 -13.81
C GLU A 586 -21.05 19.75 -13.88
N ALA A 587 -21.86 20.69 -14.38
CA ALA A 587 -21.47 22.08 -14.50
C ALA A 587 -21.08 22.67 -13.14
N TYR A 588 -21.78 22.31 -12.07
CA TYR A 588 -21.46 22.74 -10.71
C TYR A 588 -20.06 22.30 -10.24
N LEU A 589 -19.59 21.13 -10.70
CA LEU A 589 -18.25 20.62 -10.35
C LEU A 589 -17.12 21.43 -10.97
N THR A 590 -17.37 22.02 -12.15
CA THR A 590 -16.37 22.79 -12.90
C THR A 590 -16.46 24.28 -12.59
N ASP A 591 -17.68 24.81 -12.60
CA ASP A 591 -18.00 26.21 -12.35
C ASP A 591 -19.20 26.35 -11.42
N ALA A 592 -18.95 26.81 -10.19
CA ALA A 592 -19.95 26.96 -9.13
C ALA A 592 -20.68 28.32 -9.22
N GLU A 593 -21.01 28.76 -10.43
CA GLU A 593 -21.76 29.98 -10.70
C GLU A 593 -23.23 29.90 -10.23
N PRO A 594 -23.94 31.03 -10.06
CA PRO A 594 -25.33 31.05 -9.60
C PRO A 594 -26.30 30.21 -10.46
N ASP A 595 -26.01 30.06 -11.74
CA ASP A 595 -26.86 29.39 -12.73
C ASP A 595 -26.63 27.86 -12.74
N THR A 596 -25.58 27.36 -12.08
CA THR A 596 -25.28 25.93 -11.91
C THR A 596 -25.60 25.43 -10.50
N LYS A 597 -26.29 26.26 -9.70
CA LYS A 597 -26.47 26.00 -8.26
C LYS A 597 -27.16 24.67 -7.97
N PRO A 598 -26.73 23.97 -6.89
CA PRO A 598 -27.42 22.80 -6.40
C PRO A 598 -28.86 23.15 -6.05
N PHE A 599 -29.83 22.38 -6.53
CA PHE A 599 -31.24 22.63 -6.26
C PHE A 599 -31.78 21.71 -5.16
N GLY A 600 -32.77 22.24 -4.43
CA GLY A 600 -33.39 21.57 -3.30
C GLY A 600 -32.55 21.60 -2.02
N ARG A 601 -33.26 21.58 -0.88
CA ARG A 601 -32.65 21.42 0.45
C ARG A 601 -33.53 20.49 1.26
N TYR A 602 -33.06 19.26 1.42
CA TYR A 602 -33.85 18.17 1.94
C TYR A 602 -33.19 17.55 3.18
N THR A 603 -34.01 17.13 4.14
CA THR A 603 -33.51 16.36 5.29
C THR A 603 -33.17 14.92 4.91
N SER A 604 -33.80 14.40 3.84
CA SER A 604 -33.50 13.12 3.20
C SER A 604 -33.84 13.21 1.71
N ALA A 605 -33.09 12.52 0.86
CA ALA A 605 -33.36 12.38 -0.56
C ALA A 605 -32.91 10.99 -1.03
N THR A 606 -33.59 10.39 -2.00
CA THR A 606 -33.11 9.20 -2.73
C THR A 606 -32.41 9.60 -4.02
N ASP A 607 -31.73 8.64 -4.66
CA ASP A 607 -31.29 8.82 -6.05
C ASP A 607 -32.50 8.82 -7.01
N PHE A 608 -32.29 9.31 -8.23
CA PHE A 608 -33.32 9.33 -9.25
C PHE A 608 -33.55 7.94 -9.84
N VAL A 609 -34.79 7.46 -9.82
CA VAL A 609 -35.20 6.20 -10.47
C VAL A 609 -36.36 6.53 -11.39
N ASP A 610 -36.25 6.18 -12.67
CA ASP A 610 -37.23 6.53 -13.71
C ASP A 610 -37.59 8.02 -13.75
N GLY A 611 -36.59 8.88 -13.55
CA GLY A 611 -36.74 10.34 -13.57
C GLY A 611 -37.39 10.94 -12.31
N ARG A 612 -37.58 10.16 -11.24
CA ARG A 612 -38.16 10.63 -9.97
C ARG A 612 -37.24 10.37 -8.79
N ALA A 613 -37.17 11.31 -7.85
CA ALA A 613 -36.50 11.12 -6.56
C ALA A 613 -37.48 11.39 -5.41
N GLN A 614 -37.44 10.56 -4.37
CA GLN A 614 -38.20 10.82 -3.15
C GLN A 614 -37.38 11.74 -2.25
N VAL A 615 -37.99 12.84 -1.81
CA VAL A 615 -37.35 13.82 -0.94
C VAL A 615 -38.21 14.14 0.28
N THR A 616 -37.55 14.50 1.37
CA THR A 616 -38.21 14.98 2.59
C THR A 616 -37.79 16.42 2.85
N GLN A 617 -38.79 17.31 2.91
CA GLN A 617 -38.62 18.71 3.25
C GLN A 617 -39.64 19.09 4.33
N ASP A 618 -39.19 19.75 5.39
CA ASP A 618 -40.05 20.22 6.50
C ASP A 618 -40.95 19.11 7.09
N GLY A 619 -40.43 17.88 7.16
CA GLY A 619 -41.14 16.71 7.70
C GLY A 619 -42.18 16.10 6.76
N ARG A 620 -42.27 16.55 5.50
CA ARG A 620 -43.14 15.98 4.47
C ARG A 620 -42.31 15.27 3.42
N THR A 621 -42.72 14.07 3.03
CA THR A 621 -42.08 13.27 1.98
C THR A 621 -42.91 13.30 0.71
N PHE A 622 -42.29 13.64 -0.42
CA PHE A 622 -42.92 13.72 -1.75
C PHE A 622 -41.89 13.36 -2.83
N TYR A 623 -42.34 13.21 -4.08
CA TYR A 623 -41.46 12.96 -5.22
C TYR A 623 -41.18 14.26 -5.97
N ILE A 624 -39.99 14.37 -6.52
CA ILE A 624 -39.58 15.45 -7.44
C ILE A 624 -39.11 14.85 -8.77
N ASP A 625 -39.25 15.62 -9.84
CA ASP A 625 -38.57 15.38 -11.10
C ASP A 625 -37.14 15.96 -11.10
N ARG A 626 -36.48 15.89 -12.26
CA ARG A 626 -35.08 16.29 -12.46
C ARG A 626 -34.87 17.79 -12.47
N ASP A 627 -35.92 18.56 -12.71
CA ASP A 627 -35.90 20.01 -12.60
C ASP A 627 -36.14 20.45 -11.14
N GLY A 628 -36.47 19.49 -10.27
CA GLY A 628 -36.75 19.71 -8.86
C GLY A 628 -38.21 20.03 -8.56
N ASP A 629 -39.09 19.90 -9.55
CA ASP A 629 -40.51 20.18 -9.42
C ASP A 629 -41.23 18.98 -8.77
N PRO A 630 -42.13 19.21 -7.80
CA PRO A 630 -42.90 18.14 -7.18
C PRO A 630 -43.78 17.40 -8.19
N VAL A 631 -43.75 16.08 -8.17
CA VAL A 631 -44.57 15.21 -9.03
C VAL A 631 -45.42 14.25 -8.19
N GLU A 632 -46.60 13.89 -8.73
CA GLU A 632 -47.57 12.97 -8.12
C GLU A 632 -47.15 11.49 -8.17
#